data_AF-A0A7W7GIF6-F1
#
_entry.id   AF-A0A7W7GIF6-F1
#
_cell.length_a   1.000
_cell.length_b   1.000
_cell.length_c   1.000
_cell.angle_alpha   90.00
_cell.angle_beta   90.00
_cell.angle_gamma   90.00
#
_symmetry.space_group_name_H-M   'P 1'
#
loop_
_entity.id
_entity.type
_entity.pdbx_description
1 polymer ?
#
loop_
_entity_poly.entity_id
_entity_poly.type
_entity_poly.pdbx_seq_one_letter_code
_entity_poly.pdbx_strand_id
1 'polypeptide(L)'
;MTHDLVTALRPLLTAEASAEAYSTGTEPGDLEQAVWLRLLERLDAEDPPPDPRRWLRNAVRSEARRTRRTSRLERPYAAEPVDDGERDPEQLALAAARGRALREAVRRLPGRCPRLMEALLSPEDLTYREIAGELGISQGSLGPERSRCLGCLRRLLPPEVAAR
;
A
#
# COMPACT_ATOMS: atom_id res chain seq x y z
N MET A 1 -6.11 0.37 -48.16
CA MET A 1 -4.92 1.24 -48.21
C MET A 1 -4.25 1.40 -46.85
N THR A 2 -4.90 1.98 -45.84
CA THR A 2 -4.30 2.19 -44.50
C THR A 2 -3.91 0.87 -43.82
N HIS A 3 -4.80 -0.14 -43.88
CA HIS A 3 -4.54 -1.46 -43.31
C HIS A 3 -3.35 -2.18 -43.98
N ASP A 4 -3.23 -2.09 -45.31
CA ASP A 4 -2.17 -2.73 -46.09
C ASP A 4 -0.80 -2.09 -45.79
N LEU A 5 -0.77 -0.76 -45.68
CA LEU A 5 0.42 -0.01 -45.31
C LEU A 5 0.89 -0.34 -43.89
N VAL A 6 -0.03 -0.36 -42.92
CA VAL A 6 0.27 -0.73 -41.52
C VAL A 6 0.80 -2.17 -41.46
N THR A 7 0.19 -3.09 -42.20
CA THR A 7 0.62 -4.50 -42.23
C THR A 7 2.02 -4.64 -42.83
N ALA A 8 2.31 -3.90 -43.91
CA ALA A 8 3.62 -3.92 -44.57
C ALA A 8 4.74 -3.28 -43.73
N LEU A 9 4.41 -2.27 -42.91
CA LEU A 9 5.38 -1.54 -42.08
C LEU A 9 5.62 -2.18 -40.71
N ARG A 10 4.68 -3.00 -40.22
CA ARG A 10 4.74 -3.59 -38.87
C ARG A 10 6.04 -4.33 -38.56
N PRO A 11 6.55 -5.24 -39.41
CA PRO A 11 7.81 -5.93 -39.11
C PRO A 11 9.00 -4.97 -39.01
N LEU A 12 9.02 -3.91 -39.83
CA LEU A 12 10.07 -2.89 -39.79
C LEU A 12 9.96 -2.06 -38.51
N LEU A 13 8.76 -1.68 -38.11
CA LEU A 13 8.56 -0.91 -36.88
C LEU A 13 9.02 -1.68 -35.65
N THR A 14 8.60 -2.93 -35.52
CA THR A 14 8.99 -3.77 -34.39
C THR A 14 10.51 -3.94 -34.32
N ALA A 15 11.18 -4.12 -35.45
CA ALA A 15 12.64 -4.23 -35.49
C ALA A 15 13.34 -2.92 -35.09
N GLU A 16 12.94 -1.78 -35.65
CA GLU A 16 13.56 -0.48 -35.36
C GLU A 16 13.27 -0.02 -33.92
N ALA A 17 12.04 -0.24 -33.42
CA ALA A 17 11.66 0.08 -32.06
C ALA A 17 12.43 -0.76 -31.04
N SER A 18 12.57 -2.06 -31.28
CA SER A 18 13.36 -2.97 -30.42
C SER A 18 14.84 -2.55 -30.37
N ALA A 19 15.41 -2.15 -31.51
CA ALA A 19 16.81 -1.71 -31.59
C ALA A 19 17.05 -0.38 -30.82
N GLU A 20 16.15 0.59 -30.96
CA GLU A 20 16.27 1.89 -30.28
C GLU A 20 15.92 1.80 -28.79
N ALA A 21 14.96 0.95 -28.41
CA ALA A 21 14.57 0.66 -27.03
C ALA A 21 15.77 0.23 -26.16
N TYR A 22 16.59 -0.69 -26.66
CA TYR A 22 17.78 -1.19 -25.95
C TYR A 22 18.73 -0.06 -25.50
N SER A 23 18.87 0.98 -26.33
CA SER A 23 19.79 2.09 -26.05
C SER A 23 19.13 3.26 -25.32
N THR A 24 17.80 3.30 -25.22
CA THR A 24 17.02 4.32 -24.49
C THR A 24 16.63 3.89 -23.07
N GLY A 25 16.54 2.59 -22.79
CA GLY A 25 15.92 2.07 -21.57
C GLY A 25 14.39 2.22 -21.58
N THR A 26 13.80 2.45 -22.76
CA THR A 26 12.34 2.53 -22.97
C THR A 26 11.80 1.19 -23.44
N GLU A 27 10.54 0.89 -23.15
CA GLU A 27 9.86 -0.28 -23.70
C GLU A 27 9.67 -0.17 -25.23
N PRO A 28 10.01 -1.20 -26.03
CA PRO A 28 9.79 -1.17 -27.48
C PRO A 28 8.35 -0.84 -27.86
N GLY A 29 7.37 -1.38 -27.11
CA GLY A 29 5.95 -1.18 -27.35
C GLY A 29 5.52 0.29 -27.31
N ASP A 30 6.12 1.10 -26.43
CA ASP A 30 5.81 2.53 -26.35
C ASP A 30 6.27 3.29 -27.58
N LEU A 31 7.46 2.94 -28.10
CA LEU A 31 7.99 3.51 -29.34
C LEU A 31 7.13 3.08 -30.54
N GLU A 32 6.71 1.82 -30.61
CA GLU A 32 5.80 1.34 -31.65
C GLU A 32 4.46 2.09 -31.62
N GLN A 33 3.87 2.21 -30.43
CA GLN A 33 2.59 2.90 -30.25
C GLN A 33 2.68 4.38 -30.67
N ALA A 34 3.71 5.09 -30.22
CA ALA A 34 3.88 6.51 -30.55
C ALA A 34 4.07 6.73 -32.06
N VAL A 35 4.84 5.87 -32.72
CA VAL A 35 5.06 5.98 -34.17
C VAL A 35 3.82 5.60 -34.97
N TRP A 36 3.04 4.61 -34.50
CA TRP A 36 1.76 4.29 -35.12
C TRP A 36 0.77 5.43 -35.01
N LEU A 37 0.64 6.04 -33.84
CA LEU A 37 -0.24 7.18 -33.65
C LEU A 37 0.12 8.32 -34.61
N ARG A 38 1.42 8.67 -34.71
CA ARG A 38 1.90 9.67 -35.67
C ARG A 38 1.62 9.33 -37.13
N LEU A 39 1.67 8.04 -37.50
CA LEU A 39 1.35 7.61 -38.86
C LEU A 39 -0.14 7.78 -39.13
N LEU A 40 -0.99 7.36 -38.19
CA LEU A 40 -2.44 7.45 -38.33
C LEU A 40 -2.91 8.91 -38.38
N GLU A 41 -2.41 9.77 -37.50
CA GLU A 41 -2.68 11.21 -37.51
C GLU A 41 -2.24 11.86 -38.83
N ARG A 42 -1.06 11.47 -39.35
CA ARG A 42 -0.61 11.95 -40.65
C ARG A 42 -1.54 11.52 -41.77
N LEU A 43 -1.97 10.25 -41.80
CA LEU A 43 -2.83 9.73 -42.87
C LEU A 43 -4.25 10.31 -42.83
N ASP A 44 -4.68 10.86 -41.69
CA ASP A 44 -5.95 11.57 -41.55
C ASP A 44 -5.85 13.02 -42.10
N ALA A 45 -4.68 13.65 -41.99
CA ALA A 45 -4.47 15.05 -42.36
C ALA A 45 -3.80 15.27 -43.72
N GLU A 46 -2.96 14.33 -44.16
CA GLU A 46 -2.07 14.45 -45.31
C GLU A 46 -1.97 13.15 -46.10
N ASP A 47 -1.42 13.24 -47.31
CA ASP A 47 -1.07 12.06 -48.09
C ASP A 47 -0.01 11.18 -47.38
N PRO A 48 -0.03 9.85 -47.66
CA PRO A 48 1.00 8.94 -47.19
C PRO A 48 2.40 9.46 -47.51
N PRO A 49 3.37 9.26 -46.60
CA PRO A 49 4.75 9.67 -46.87
C PRO A 49 5.26 9.02 -48.16
N PRO A 50 5.96 9.76 -49.04
CA PRO A 50 6.41 9.25 -50.34
C PRO A 50 7.40 8.08 -50.19
N ASP A 51 8.13 8.02 -49.08
CA ASP A 51 8.89 6.84 -48.64
C ASP A 51 8.48 6.48 -47.20
N PRO A 52 7.49 5.57 -47.04
CA PRO A 52 6.98 5.20 -45.72
C PRO A 52 8.02 4.50 -44.84
N ARG A 53 8.96 3.76 -45.43
CA ARG A 53 10.01 3.04 -44.68
C ARG A 53 11.03 4.01 -44.12
N ARG A 54 11.50 4.97 -44.92
CA ARG A 54 12.42 6.02 -44.46
C ARG A 54 11.76 6.94 -43.45
N TRP A 55 10.51 7.33 -43.69
CA TRP A 55 9.73 8.13 -42.75
C TRP A 55 9.63 7.43 -41.39
N LEU A 56 9.31 6.13 -41.39
CA LEU A 56 9.15 5.34 -40.18
C LEU A 56 10.44 5.25 -39.37
N ARG A 57 11.59 4.96 -40.00
CA ARG A 57 12.89 4.94 -39.32
C ARG A 57 13.22 6.29 -38.66
N ASN A 58 12.90 7.38 -39.35
CA ASN A 58 13.10 8.73 -38.81
C ASN A 58 12.15 9.01 -37.63
N ALA A 59 10.90 8.55 -37.72
CA ALA A 59 9.91 8.68 -36.65
C ALA A 59 10.35 7.93 -35.39
N VAL A 60 10.80 6.66 -35.52
CA VAL A 60 11.33 5.88 -34.39
C VAL A 60 12.51 6.57 -33.72
N ARG A 61 13.51 7.02 -34.50
CA ARG A 61 14.67 7.75 -33.98
C ARG A 61 14.28 9.06 -33.28
N SER A 62 13.27 9.75 -33.81
CA SER A 62 12.76 10.98 -33.21
C SER A 62 12.10 10.71 -31.87
N GLU A 63 11.25 9.68 -31.77
CA GLU A 63 10.60 9.30 -30.50
C GLU A 63 11.62 8.79 -29.49
N ALA A 64 12.56 7.93 -29.88
CA ALA A 64 13.63 7.47 -29.00
C ALA A 64 14.44 8.63 -28.39
N ARG A 65 14.79 9.64 -29.19
CA ARG A 65 15.48 10.86 -28.69
C ARG A 65 14.59 11.68 -27.76
N ARG A 66 13.29 11.78 -28.06
CA ARG A 66 12.32 12.49 -27.22
C ARG A 66 12.15 11.81 -25.87
N THR A 67 11.98 10.49 -25.85
CA THR A 67 11.83 9.72 -24.61
C THR A 67 13.09 9.84 -23.77
N ARG A 68 14.28 9.63 -24.33
CA ARG A 68 15.56 9.84 -23.63
C ARG A 68 15.68 11.23 -23.00
N ARG A 69 15.26 12.28 -23.71
CA ARG A 69 15.30 13.66 -23.19
C ARG A 69 14.33 13.84 -22.02
N THR A 70 13.13 13.26 -22.13
CA THR A 70 12.08 13.38 -21.12
C THR A 70 12.44 12.61 -19.86
N SER A 71 12.89 11.36 -19.99
CA SER A 71 13.34 10.54 -18.85
C SER A 71 14.54 11.12 -18.10
N ARG A 72 15.37 11.95 -18.75
CA ARG A 72 16.45 12.70 -18.07
C ARG A 72 15.96 13.86 -17.22
N LEU A 73 14.77 14.39 -17.53
CA LEU A 73 14.15 15.52 -16.85
C LEU A 73 13.12 15.05 -15.81
N GLU A 74 12.56 13.85 -16.01
CA GLU A 74 11.72 13.18 -15.03
C GLU A 74 12.53 12.86 -13.78
N ARG A 75 12.03 13.33 -12.64
CA ARG A 75 12.51 12.92 -11.33
C ARG A 75 11.50 11.93 -10.79
N PRO A 76 11.93 10.79 -10.22
CA PRO A 76 11.04 9.99 -9.42
C PRO A 76 10.37 10.91 -8.40
N TYR A 77 9.06 10.79 -8.24
CA TYR A 77 8.42 11.36 -7.07
C TYR A 77 9.18 10.85 -5.85
N ALA A 78 9.38 11.70 -4.85
CA ALA A 78 9.80 11.21 -3.55
C ALA A 78 8.81 10.10 -3.19
N ALA A 79 9.30 8.87 -3.01
CA ALA A 79 8.44 7.78 -2.62
C ALA A 79 7.65 8.28 -1.41
N GLU A 80 6.32 8.31 -1.51
CA GLU A 80 5.53 8.44 -0.29
C GLU A 80 6.02 7.32 0.63
N PRO A 81 6.37 7.62 1.89
CA PRO A 81 6.73 6.57 2.82
C PRO A 81 5.55 5.60 2.81
N VAL A 82 5.77 4.42 2.24
CA VAL A 82 4.87 3.29 2.42
C VAL A 82 4.87 3.09 3.92
N ASP A 83 3.75 3.41 4.57
CA ASP A 83 3.56 3.08 5.97
C ASP A 83 3.53 1.55 6.06
N ASP A 84 4.71 0.97 6.27
CA ASP A 84 4.91 -0.44 6.57
C ASP A 84 4.29 -0.83 7.93
N GLY A 85 3.75 0.16 8.67
CA GLY A 85 3.03 0.04 9.92
C GLY A 85 1.52 -0.21 9.80
N GLU A 86 0.91 -0.15 8.61
CA GLU A 86 -0.51 -0.47 8.46
C GLU A 86 -0.73 -1.98 8.72
N ARG A 87 -1.03 -2.31 9.97
CA ARG A 87 -1.58 -3.61 10.34
C ARG A 87 -2.69 -3.93 9.35
N ASP A 88 -2.52 -5.04 8.64
CA ASP A 88 -3.51 -5.64 7.75
C ASP A 88 -4.93 -5.46 8.33
N PRO A 89 -5.92 -5.00 7.53
CA PRO A 89 -7.30 -4.78 7.98
C PRO A 89 -7.88 -5.93 8.80
N GLU A 90 -7.49 -7.18 8.49
CA GLU A 90 -7.87 -8.34 9.28
C GLU A 90 -7.30 -8.27 10.71
N GLN A 91 -6.03 -7.92 10.86
CA GLN A 91 -5.38 -7.75 12.17
C GLN A 91 -6.03 -6.63 12.99
N LEU A 92 -6.40 -5.52 12.35
CA LEU A 92 -7.14 -4.44 13.01
C LEU A 92 -8.52 -4.90 13.49
N ALA A 93 -9.26 -5.62 12.64
CA ALA A 93 -10.56 -6.19 12.99
C ALA A 93 -10.46 -7.19 14.15
N LEU A 94 -9.45 -8.07 14.13
CA LEU A 94 -9.17 -9.04 15.19
C LEU A 94 -8.77 -8.35 16.50
N ALA A 95 -7.93 -7.31 16.45
CA ALA A 95 -7.56 -6.54 17.63
C ALA A 95 -8.78 -5.85 18.26
N ALA A 96 -9.64 -5.24 17.44
CA ALA A 96 -10.89 -4.62 17.90
C ALA A 96 -11.86 -5.65 18.51
N ALA A 97 -11.97 -6.84 17.90
CA ALA A 97 -12.78 -7.94 18.44
C ALA A 97 -12.27 -8.43 19.80
N ARG A 98 -10.96 -8.66 19.93
CA ARG A 98 -10.32 -9.02 21.21
C ARG A 98 -10.53 -7.95 22.28
N GLY A 99 -10.39 -6.67 21.93
CA GLY A 99 -10.65 -5.55 22.83
C GLY A 99 -12.10 -5.49 23.33
N ARG A 100 -13.09 -5.77 22.47
CA ARG A 100 -14.50 -5.88 22.87
C ARG A 100 -14.73 -7.06 23.82
N ALA A 101 -14.18 -8.23 23.52
CA ALA A 101 -14.30 -9.42 24.36
C ALA A 101 -13.67 -9.21 25.75
N LEU A 102 -12.50 -8.58 25.81
CA LEU A 102 -11.82 -8.23 27.06
C LEU A 102 -12.69 -7.29 27.92
N ARG A 103 -13.19 -6.19 27.34
CA ARG A 103 -14.03 -5.23 28.07
C ARG A 103 -15.33 -5.86 28.60
N GLU A 104 -15.93 -6.77 27.84
CA GLU A 104 -17.11 -7.52 28.28
C GLU A 104 -16.78 -8.46 29.46
N ALA A 105 -15.65 -9.18 29.39
CA ALA A 105 -15.21 -10.03 30.48
C ALA A 105 -14.89 -9.23 31.76
N VAL A 106 -14.28 -8.05 31.63
CA VAL A 106 -13.99 -7.14 32.75
C VAL A 106 -15.26 -6.71 33.47
N ARG A 107 -16.32 -6.33 32.74
CA ARG A 107 -17.62 -5.96 33.32
C ARG A 107 -18.29 -7.08 34.12
N ARG A 108 -17.98 -8.34 33.80
CA ARG A 108 -18.53 -9.54 34.45
C ARG A 108 -17.71 -10.01 35.66
N LEU A 109 -16.60 -9.33 35.99
CA LEU A 109 -15.76 -9.71 37.12
C LEU A 109 -16.47 -9.47 38.46
N PRO A 110 -16.23 -10.32 39.49
CA PRO A 110 -16.87 -10.17 40.78
C PRO A 110 -16.23 -9.07 41.65
N GLY A 111 -17.04 -8.43 42.49
CA GLY A 111 -16.58 -7.49 43.51
C GLY A 111 -15.94 -6.24 42.94
N ARG A 112 -14.78 -5.82 43.49
CA ARG A 112 -14.04 -4.62 43.06
C ARG A 112 -13.16 -4.82 41.81
N CYS A 113 -13.12 -6.04 41.26
CA CYS A 113 -12.25 -6.37 40.15
C CYS A 113 -12.53 -5.60 38.85
N PRO A 114 -13.79 -5.29 38.45
CA PRO A 114 -14.05 -4.43 37.30
C PRO A 114 -13.35 -3.07 37.44
N ARG A 115 -13.55 -2.38 38.57
CA ARG A 115 -12.95 -1.05 38.83
C ARG A 115 -11.42 -1.09 38.80
N LEU A 116 -10.80 -2.12 39.39
CA LEU A 116 -9.34 -2.26 39.34
C LEU A 116 -8.84 -2.50 37.91
N MET A 117 -9.50 -3.37 37.15
CA MET A 117 -9.10 -3.66 35.78
C MET A 117 -9.33 -2.46 34.85
N GLU A 118 -10.39 -1.69 35.04
CA GLU A 118 -10.65 -0.45 34.30
C GLU A 118 -9.56 0.59 34.56
N ALA A 119 -9.18 0.79 35.83
CA ALA A 119 -8.10 1.71 36.19
C ALA A 119 -6.75 1.29 35.59
N LEU A 120 -6.44 -0.02 35.59
CA LEU A 120 -5.21 -0.57 34.98
C LEU A 120 -5.20 -0.53 33.45
N LEU A 121 -6.37 -0.42 32.81
CA LEU A 121 -6.53 -0.33 31.35
C LEU A 121 -6.82 1.11 30.88
N SER A 122 -6.75 2.09 31.78
CA SER A 122 -6.99 3.50 31.48
C SER A 122 -5.91 4.02 30.52
N PRO A 123 -6.27 4.81 29.49
CA PRO A 123 -5.29 5.47 28.62
C PRO A 123 -4.52 6.60 29.32
N GLU A 124 -4.89 6.96 30.56
CA GLU A 124 -4.26 8.03 31.34
C GLU A 124 -2.98 7.56 32.05
N ASP A 125 -2.58 6.28 31.91
CA ASP A 125 -1.35 5.69 32.47
C ASP A 125 -1.19 5.93 33.99
N LEU A 126 -2.29 5.74 34.74
CA LEU A 126 -2.34 5.94 36.18
C LEU A 126 -1.25 5.14 36.92
N THR A 127 -0.60 5.80 37.87
CA THR A 127 0.35 5.14 38.77
C THR A 127 -0.36 4.25 39.78
N TYR A 128 0.33 3.24 40.31
CA TYR A 128 -0.21 2.36 41.36
C TYR A 128 -0.71 3.12 42.59
N ARG A 129 -0.10 4.28 42.90
CA ARG A 129 -0.51 5.13 44.02
C ARG A 129 -1.86 5.79 43.74
N GLU A 130 -2.06 6.31 42.51
CA GLU A 130 -3.32 6.92 42.09
C GLU A 130 -4.44 5.89 42.06
N ILE A 131 -4.20 4.72 41.46
CA ILE A 131 -5.17 3.60 41.44
C ILE A 131 -5.54 3.18 42.86
N ALA A 132 -4.57 3.02 43.76
CA ALA A 132 -4.85 2.66 45.15
C ALA A 132 -5.70 3.73 45.87
N GLY A 133 -5.41 5.01 45.60
CA GLY A 133 -6.18 6.14 46.11
C GLY A 133 -7.64 6.14 45.63
N GLU A 134 -7.86 5.96 44.32
CA GLU A 134 -9.21 5.91 43.72
C GLU A 134 -10.04 4.72 44.22
N LEU A 135 -9.37 3.60 44.49
CA LEU A 135 -10.01 2.38 44.99
C LEU A 135 -10.17 2.36 46.51
N GLY A 136 -9.60 3.33 47.24
CA GLY A 136 -9.65 3.39 48.70
C GLY A 136 -8.92 2.23 49.39
N ILE A 137 -7.84 1.73 48.79
CA ILE A 137 -7.04 0.61 49.32
C ILE A 137 -5.59 1.06 49.57
N SER A 138 -4.84 0.27 50.34
CA SER A 138 -3.41 0.53 50.51
C SER A 138 -2.66 0.16 49.22
N GLN A 139 -1.64 0.93 48.86
CA GLN A 139 -0.78 0.60 47.72
C GLN A 139 -0.18 -0.81 47.84
N GLY A 140 0.16 -1.25 49.06
CA GLY A 140 0.65 -2.61 49.32
C GLY A 140 -0.36 -3.72 49.03
N SER A 141 -1.67 -3.44 49.10
CA SER A 141 -2.73 -4.40 48.80
C SER A 141 -3.06 -4.51 47.30
N LEU A 142 -2.58 -3.58 46.48
CA LEU A 142 -2.90 -3.52 45.05
C LEU A 142 -2.33 -4.73 44.27
N GLY A 143 -1.13 -5.20 44.62
CA GLY A 143 -0.48 -6.34 43.97
C GLY A 143 -1.25 -7.66 44.14
N PRO A 144 -1.53 -8.10 45.38
CA PRO A 144 -2.37 -9.26 45.66
C PRO A 144 -3.75 -9.14 45.00
N GLU A 145 -4.35 -7.95 45.04
CA GLU A 145 -5.66 -7.70 44.44
C GLU A 145 -5.64 -7.84 42.92
N ARG A 146 -4.63 -7.27 42.24
CA ARG A 146 -4.42 -7.42 40.81
C ARG A 146 -4.27 -8.89 40.42
N SER A 147 -3.47 -9.65 41.16
CA SER A 147 -3.29 -11.09 40.90
C SER A 147 -4.61 -11.85 40.99
N ARG A 148 -5.40 -11.60 42.04
CA ARG A 148 -6.72 -12.18 42.24
C ARG A 148 -7.67 -11.84 41.08
N CYS A 149 -7.74 -10.56 40.68
CA CYS A 149 -8.63 -10.11 39.63
C CYS A 149 -8.22 -10.63 38.24
N LEU A 150 -6.93 -10.69 37.92
CA LEU A 150 -6.42 -11.32 36.69
C LEU A 150 -6.73 -12.83 36.67
N GLY A 151 -6.64 -13.51 37.81
CA GLY A 151 -7.06 -14.90 37.93
C GLY A 151 -8.54 -15.12 37.62
N CYS A 152 -9.42 -14.23 38.11
CA CYS A 152 -10.84 -14.23 37.75
C CYS A 152 -11.04 -13.95 36.25
N LEU A 153 -10.33 -12.98 35.70
CA LEU A 153 -10.46 -12.59 34.30
C LEU A 153 -10.06 -13.71 33.35
N ARG A 154 -8.95 -14.42 33.63
CA ARG A 154 -8.53 -15.59 32.84
C ARG A 154 -9.57 -16.70 32.78
N ARG A 155 -10.40 -16.87 33.83
CA ARG A 155 -11.49 -17.86 33.84
C ARG A 155 -12.71 -17.43 33.03
N LEU A 156 -12.89 -16.12 32.82
CA LEU A 156 -14.02 -15.56 32.05
C LEU A 156 -13.68 -15.37 30.57
N LEU A 157 -12.39 -15.20 30.23
CA LEU A 157 -11.95 -15.03 28.86
C LEU A 157 -12.01 -16.35 28.09
N PRO A 158 -12.44 -16.31 26.82
CA PRO A 158 -12.41 -17.50 25.97
C PRO A 158 -10.95 -17.88 25.64
N PRO A 159 -10.66 -19.17 25.34
CA PRO A 159 -9.29 -19.68 25.18
C PRO A 159 -8.45 -18.90 24.16
N GLU A 160 -9.08 -18.41 23.10
CA GLU A 160 -8.44 -17.68 22.00
C GLU A 160 -7.88 -16.31 22.43
N VAL A 161 -8.42 -15.75 23.52
CA VAL A 161 -7.94 -14.50 24.11
C VAL A 161 -6.96 -14.75 25.26
N ALA A 162 -7.07 -15.89 25.96
CA ALA A 162 -6.22 -16.23 27.09
C ALA A 162 -4.87 -16.89 26.73
N ALA A 163 -4.76 -17.51 25.54
CA ALA A 163 -3.60 -18.28 25.11
C ALA A 163 -2.55 -17.49 24.28
N ARG A 164 -2.75 -16.18 24.07
CA ARG A 164 -1.80 -15.29 23.39
C ARG A 164 -0.99 -14.45 24.36
#